data_AF-A0AA41KER5-F1
#
_entry.id   AF-A0AA41KER5-F1
#
_cell.length_a   1.000
_cell.length_b   1.000
_cell.length_c   1.000
_cell.angle_alpha   90.00
_cell.angle_beta   90.00
_cell.angle_gamma   90.00
#
_symmetry.space_group_name_H-M   'P 1'
#
loop_
_entity.id
_entity.type
_entity.pdbx_description
1 polymer ?
#
loop_
_entity_poly.entity_id
_entity_poly.type
_entity_poly.pdbx_seq_one_letter_code
_entity_poly.pdbx_strand_id
1 'polypeptide(L)'
;MTTLTDSLPDRPLSTNEISALEAQHDDYGFAPVGFFPDLDVVAAFVVIVDGERGYSLGFDRDDEGWVVVESFDDGEDFAGVTDRLQEWLGDDWADFEEGTAEPE
;
A
#
# COMPACT_ATOMS: atom_id res chain seq x y z
N MET A 1 5.87 17.88 -3.75
CA MET A 1 5.36 16.51 -3.58
C MET A 1 3.84 16.53 -3.67
N THR A 2 3.31 16.86 -4.85
CA THR A 2 1.89 16.64 -5.22
C THR A 2 1.84 15.29 -5.96
N THR A 3 2.55 14.32 -5.39
CA THR A 3 3.32 13.27 -6.07
C THR A 3 2.65 11.93 -5.83
N LEU A 4 2.27 11.21 -6.89
CA LEU A 4 1.68 9.87 -6.85
C LEU A 4 0.31 9.74 -6.17
N THR A 5 0.12 10.17 -4.93
CA THR A 5 -1.17 10.06 -4.21
C THR A 5 -2.33 10.76 -4.93
N ASP A 6 -2.05 11.87 -5.63
CA ASP A 6 -3.03 12.61 -6.45
C ASP A 6 -3.43 11.85 -7.73
N SER A 7 -2.58 10.93 -8.20
CA SER A 7 -2.87 10.05 -9.35
C SER A 7 -3.58 8.77 -8.96
N LEU A 8 -3.62 8.45 -7.67
CA LEU A 8 -4.29 7.27 -7.16
C LEU A 8 -5.77 7.59 -6.98
N PRO A 9 -6.65 6.60 -7.19
CA PRO A 9 -8.06 6.81 -6.95
C PRO A 9 -8.33 6.95 -5.44
N ASP A 10 -9.39 7.67 -5.05
CA ASP A 10 -9.91 7.80 -3.68
C ASP A 10 -10.53 6.49 -3.15
N ARG A 11 -9.95 5.34 -3.53
CA ARG A 11 -10.36 4.00 -3.12
C ARG A 11 -9.14 3.06 -3.11
N PRO A 12 -9.23 1.92 -2.41
CA PRO A 12 -8.24 0.86 -2.47
C PRO A 12 -8.00 0.42 -3.92
N LEU A 13 -6.73 0.21 -4.29
CA LEU A 13 -6.34 -0.24 -5.63
C LEU A 13 -6.60 -1.72 -5.76
N SER A 14 -7.07 -2.19 -6.92
CA SER A 14 -7.07 -3.63 -7.19
C SER A 14 -5.69 -4.15 -7.60
N THR A 15 -5.47 -5.45 -7.45
CA THR A 15 -4.22 -6.14 -7.87
C THR A 15 -3.84 -5.80 -9.31
N ASN A 16 -4.85 -5.77 -10.19
CA ASN A 16 -4.67 -5.43 -11.60
C ASN A 16 -4.29 -3.95 -11.82
N GLU A 17 -4.76 -3.04 -10.94
CA GLU A 17 -4.39 -1.63 -11.00
C GLU A 17 -2.94 -1.42 -10.55
N ILE A 18 -2.47 -2.15 -9.53
CA ILE A 18 -1.06 -2.12 -9.12
C ILE A 18 -0.17 -2.63 -10.24
N SER A 19 -0.47 -3.80 -10.82
CA SER A 19 0.32 -4.30 -11.95
C SER A 19 0.29 -3.37 -13.17
N ALA A 20 -0.82 -2.66 -13.40
CA ALA A 20 -0.90 -1.65 -14.45
C ALA A 20 -0.07 -0.39 -14.12
N LEU A 21 0.01 0.00 -12.85
CA LEU A 21 0.87 1.10 -12.40
C LEU A 21 2.34 0.75 -12.56
N GLU A 22 2.77 -0.45 -12.13
CA GLU A 22 4.12 -0.98 -12.37
C GLU A 22 4.46 -0.97 -13.87
N ALA A 23 3.56 -1.46 -14.72
CA ALA A 23 3.80 -1.52 -16.16
C ALA A 23 3.85 -0.14 -16.84
N GLN A 24 3.19 0.88 -16.28
CA GLN A 24 3.23 2.25 -16.80
C GLN A 24 4.48 3.01 -16.34
N HIS A 25 5.06 2.58 -15.23
CA HIS A 25 6.13 3.27 -14.53
C HIS A 25 7.31 2.32 -14.32
N ASP A 26 8.10 2.10 -15.37
CA ASP A 26 9.31 1.23 -15.36
C ASP A 26 10.34 1.66 -14.29
N ASP A 27 10.29 2.93 -13.88
CA ASP A 27 11.15 3.57 -12.88
C ASP A 27 10.63 3.37 -11.43
N TYR A 28 9.41 2.84 -11.27
CA TYR A 28 8.73 2.69 -9.99
C TYR A 28 8.39 1.22 -9.71
N GLY A 29 8.93 0.65 -8.63
CA GLY A 29 8.54 -0.69 -8.16
C GLY A 29 7.35 -0.60 -7.20
N PHE A 30 6.30 -1.40 -7.40
CA PHE A 30 5.18 -1.46 -6.47
C PHE A 30 5.11 -2.83 -5.79
N ALA A 31 5.02 -2.85 -4.46
CA ALA A 31 4.89 -4.09 -3.69
C ALA A 31 3.64 -4.03 -2.80
N PRO A 32 2.61 -4.87 -3.02
CA PRO A 32 1.44 -4.91 -2.15
C PRO A 32 1.82 -5.49 -0.77
N VAL A 33 1.34 -4.85 0.30
CA VAL A 33 1.62 -5.25 1.69
C VAL A 33 0.34 -5.64 2.42
N GLY A 34 -0.75 -4.89 2.24
CA GLY A 34 -2.07 -5.20 2.79
C GLY A 34 -3.05 -5.56 1.67
N PHE A 35 -3.13 -6.84 1.32
CA PHE A 35 -3.95 -7.36 0.22
C PHE A 35 -5.15 -8.19 0.72
N PHE A 36 -6.33 -7.93 0.16
CA PHE A 36 -7.61 -8.60 0.41
C PHE A 36 -7.92 -9.58 -0.72
N PRO A 37 -7.67 -10.88 -0.56
CA PRO A 37 -7.98 -11.86 -1.60
C PRO A 37 -9.47 -11.96 -1.88
N ASP A 38 -10.33 -11.80 -0.88
CA ASP A 38 -11.80 -11.88 -1.02
C ASP A 38 -12.39 -10.71 -1.82
N LEU A 39 -11.75 -9.54 -1.77
CA LEU A 39 -12.20 -8.32 -2.44
C LEU A 39 -11.35 -7.97 -3.67
N ASP A 40 -10.23 -8.67 -3.88
CA ASP A 40 -9.18 -8.33 -4.86
C ASP A 40 -8.75 -6.86 -4.79
N VAL A 41 -8.59 -6.34 -3.57
CA VAL A 41 -8.13 -4.96 -3.32
C VAL A 41 -6.90 -4.92 -2.42
N VAL A 42 -6.12 -3.86 -2.56
CA VAL A 42 -4.90 -3.57 -1.81
C VAL A 42 -5.14 -2.26 -1.07
N ALA A 43 -5.18 -2.32 0.26
CA ALA A 43 -5.32 -1.13 1.11
C ALA A 43 -3.97 -0.52 1.48
N ALA A 44 -2.87 -1.27 1.36
CA ALA A 44 -1.54 -0.77 1.62
C ALA A 44 -0.51 -1.34 0.64
N PHE A 45 0.35 -0.49 0.10
CA PHE A 45 1.41 -0.88 -0.82
C PHE A 45 2.64 0.02 -0.68
N VAL A 46 3.75 -0.46 -1.21
CA VAL A 46 5.04 0.23 -1.16
C VAL A 46 5.45 0.60 -2.57
N VAL A 47 6.01 1.79 -2.73
CA VAL A 47 6.48 2.37 -3.99
C VAL A 47 7.94 2.69 -3.88
N ILE A 48 8.74 2.16 -4.79
CA ILE A 48 10.18 2.37 -4.85
C ILE A 48 10.46 3.25 -6.06
N VAL A 49 10.95 4.46 -5.84
CA VAL A 49 11.29 5.42 -6.90
C VAL A 49 12.77 5.28 -7.24
N ASP A 50 13.06 4.92 -8.50
CA ASP A 50 14.40 4.85 -9.11
C ASP A 50 15.45 4.04 -8.32
N GLY A 51 15.00 3.13 -7.44
CA GLY A 51 15.91 2.39 -6.54
C GLY A 51 16.75 3.32 -5.65
N GLU A 52 16.29 4.53 -5.36
CA GLU A 52 16.92 5.44 -4.40
C GLU A 52 15.99 5.70 -3.21
N ARG A 53 14.66 5.64 -3.41
CA ARG A 53 13.71 6.06 -2.38
C ARG A 53 12.41 5.28 -2.38
N GLY A 54 12.13 4.60 -1.27
CA GLY A 54 10.88 3.93 -0.99
C GLY A 54 9.86 4.81 -0.25
N TYR A 55 8.59 4.61 -0.55
CA TYR A 55 7.46 5.21 0.15
C TYR A 55 6.42 4.12 0.41
N SER A 56 5.95 3.98 1.63
CA SER A 56 4.79 3.16 1.94
C SER A 56 3.55 4.03 1.95
N LEU A 57 2.51 3.52 1.29
CA LEU A 57 1.23 4.16 1.12
C LEU A 57 0.16 3.30 1.78
N GLY A 58 -0.63 3.93 2.62
CA GLY A 58 -1.82 3.35 3.23
C GLY A 58 -3.05 4.12 2.74
N PHE A 59 -4.12 3.39 2.44
CA PHE A 59 -5.41 3.99 2.17
C PHE A 59 -6.11 4.27 3.51
N ASP A 60 -6.31 5.55 3.81
CA ASP A 60 -7.07 6.00 4.98
C ASP A 60 -8.56 5.98 4.64
N ARG A 61 -9.34 5.16 5.35
CA ARG A 61 -10.78 5.02 5.14
C ARG A 61 -11.59 6.19 5.68
N ASP A 62 -11.06 6.92 6.67
CA ASP A 62 -11.73 8.06 7.30
C ASP A 62 -11.60 9.33 6.44
N ASP A 63 -10.42 9.54 5.86
CA ASP A 63 -10.10 10.64 4.93
C ASP A 63 -10.39 10.26 3.46
N GLU A 64 -10.76 8.99 3.22
CA GLU A 64 -11.02 8.38 1.90
C GLU A 64 -9.86 8.63 0.90
N GLY A 65 -8.63 8.58 1.38
CA GLY A 65 -7.46 9.07 0.63
C GLY A 65 -6.18 8.29 0.87
N TRP A 66 -5.27 8.34 -0.10
CA TRP A 66 -3.94 7.73 0.04
C TRP A 66 -3.00 8.64 0.82
N VAL A 67 -2.43 8.10 1.91
CA VAL A 67 -1.47 8.80 2.74
C VAL A 67 -0.13 8.08 2.75
N VAL A 68 0.96 8.86 2.79
CA VAL A 68 2.31 8.32 2.94
C VAL A 68 2.51 7.98 4.41
N VAL A 69 2.66 6.69 4.71
CA VAL A 69 2.85 6.18 6.07
C VAL A 69 4.32 6.31 6.48
N GLU A 70 5.23 5.89 5.59
CA GLU A 70 6.67 5.95 5.81
C GLU A 70 7.38 6.27 4.50
N SER A 71 8.54 6.92 4.59
CA SER A 71 9.51 7.02 3.50
C SER A 71 10.85 6.50 3.97
N PHE A 72 11.53 5.72 3.13
CA PHE A 72 12.81 5.10 3.42
C PHE A 72 13.74 5.22 2.20
N ASP A 73 15.04 5.12 2.41
CA ASP A 73 16.02 5.10 1.31
C ASP A 73 16.18 3.66 0.78
N ASP A 74 16.55 3.51 -0.48
CA ASP A 74 16.75 2.19 -1.09
C ASP A 74 17.81 1.37 -0.35
N GLY A 75 17.47 0.10 -0.09
CA GLY A 75 18.31 -0.83 0.66
C GLY A 75 18.05 -0.84 2.18
N GLU A 76 17.17 0.00 2.71
CA GLU A 76 16.58 -0.23 4.03
C GLU A 76 15.66 -1.46 4.02
N ASP A 77 15.62 -2.17 5.15
CA ASP A 77 15.00 -3.48 5.25
C ASP A 77 13.49 -3.35 5.10
N PHE A 78 12.98 -3.72 3.91
CA PHE A 78 11.54 -3.78 3.60
C PHE A 78 10.75 -4.57 4.65
N ALA A 79 11.39 -5.46 5.41
CA ALA A 79 10.72 -6.21 6.47
C ALA A 79 10.14 -5.29 7.57
N GLY A 80 10.73 -4.11 7.82
CA GLY A 80 10.20 -3.15 8.79
C GLY A 80 9.00 -2.34 8.29
N VAL A 81 8.82 -2.26 6.96
CA VAL A 81 7.76 -1.45 6.35
C VAL A 81 6.38 -2.05 6.60
N THR A 82 6.28 -3.38 6.55
CA THR A 82 5.03 -4.08 6.89
C THR A 82 4.65 -3.89 8.35
N ASP A 83 5.60 -4.00 9.27
CA ASP A 83 5.38 -3.76 10.70
C ASP A 83 4.89 -2.32 10.96
N ARG A 84 5.45 -1.34 10.24
CA ARG A 84 5.05 0.06 10.32
C ARG A 84 3.70 0.36 9.68
N LEU A 85 3.38 -0.28 8.56
CA LEU A 85 2.06 -0.22 7.95
C LEU A 85 1.00 -0.87 8.85
N GLN A 86 1.32 -2.00 9.47
CA GLN A 86 0.48 -2.67 10.45
C GLN A 86 0.28 -1.79 11.70
N GLU A 87 1.34 -1.17 12.22
CA GLU A 87 1.25 -0.24 13.35
C GLU A 87 0.41 1.01 13.00
N TRP A 88 0.53 1.52 11.77
CA TRP A 88 -0.26 2.65 11.28
C TRP A 88 -1.75 2.30 11.10
N LEU A 89 -2.04 1.16 10.48
CA LEU A 89 -3.40 0.66 10.31
C LEU A 89 -4.04 0.28 11.66
N GLY A 90 -3.24 -0.12 12.65
CA GLY A 90 -3.70 -0.37 14.01
C GLY A 90 -4.84 -1.39 14.06
N ASP A 91 -5.97 -1.00 14.63
CA ASP A 91 -7.20 -1.82 14.67
C ASP A 91 -7.77 -2.13 13.28
N ASP A 92 -7.55 -1.26 12.28
CA ASP A 92 -8.00 -1.50 10.91
C ASP A 92 -7.23 -2.69 10.29
N TRP A 93 -5.96 -2.88 10.67
CA TRP A 93 -5.20 -4.10 10.33
C TRP A 93 -5.78 -5.36 10.96
N ALA A 94 -6.24 -5.28 12.21
CA ALA A 94 -6.89 -6.41 12.85
C ALA A 94 -8.22 -6.75 12.16
N ASP A 95 -9.01 -5.75 11.77
CA ASP A 95 -10.24 -5.92 10.96
C ASP A 95 -9.91 -6.54 9.58
N PHE A 96 -8.75 -6.18 9.02
CA PHE A 96 -8.21 -6.72 7.78
C PHE A 96 -7.73 -8.18 7.86
N GLU A 97 -7.09 -8.59 8.97
CA GLU A 97 -6.73 -10.00 9.19
C GLU A 97 -7.96 -10.84 9.60
N GLU A 98 -8.85 -10.30 10.42
CA GLU A 98 -10.04 -11.01 10.93
C GLU A 98 -11.08 -11.26 9.82
N GLY A 99 -11.17 -10.39 8.81
CA GLY A 99 -12.00 -10.61 7.61
C GLY A 99 -11.59 -11.81 6.75
N THR A 100 -10.39 -12.38 6.96
CA THR A 100 -9.94 -13.62 6.29
C THR A 100 -10.30 -14.89 7.06
N ALA A 101 -10.85 -14.78 8.28
CA ALA A 101 -11.31 -15.89 9.11
C ALA A 101 -12.82 -16.13 8.97
N GLU A 102 -13.18 -16.95 7.96
CA GLU A 102 -14.36 -17.81 7.86
C GLU A 102 -15.78 -17.17 7.82
N PRO A 103 -16.57 -17.36 6.73
CA PRO A 103 -18.02 -17.32 6.85
C PRO A 103 -18.51 -18.64 7.48
N GLU A 104 -19.24 -18.54 8.59
CA GLU A 104 -20.00 -19.64 9.22
C GLU A 104 -21.07 -20.26 8.30
#